data_AF-A0A976ILW5-F1
#
_entry.id   AF-A0A976ILW5-F1
#
_cell.length_a   1.000
_cell.length_b   1.000
_cell.length_c   1.000
_cell.angle_alpha   90.00
_cell.angle_beta   90.00
_cell.angle_gamma   90.00
#
_symmetry.space_group_name_H-M   'P 1'
#
loop_
_entity.id
_entity.type
_entity.pdbx_description
1 polymer ?
#
loop_
_entity_poly.entity_id
_entity_poly.type
_entity_poly.pdbx_seq_one_letter_code
_entity_poly.pdbx_strand_id
1 'polypeptide(L)'
;MIKKPELLVTVLFGKQSTRFSVPADDPRALDIVKLHIYNEFQLESKFQRLVLRGRDVKSATALTNNCKLLVLRNRAYREKNRASKQDETTFTDSSEPPRFSVESSDSHRAPTIDVSELQDNTLLVQVFRGKARYDFIFPCSETVIDVKIKISRVLGLDSPQSLKLVIKGATPSDDTVLGTLVGNKKLVKAMALLQAHQHVLQEKQEELRELLNDLASAQVALQRIQRQMARNFSSKDEILFELSRILGEGQQIESNLDLIKQHLATAKCSRLRTSEDRLATVTHAIHESKTMQEVVQRLLETQMSL
;
A
#
# COMPACT_ATOMS: atom_id res chain seq x y z
N MET A 1 45.26 41.09 7.48
CA MET A 1 43.93 40.46 7.54
C MET A 1 43.95 39.21 6.67
N ILE A 2 44.07 38.03 7.29
CA ILE A 2 44.16 36.75 6.55
C ILE A 2 42.72 36.33 6.24
N LYS A 3 42.35 36.32 4.94
CA LYS A 3 41.06 35.79 4.49
C LYS A 3 41.04 34.29 4.84
N LYS A 4 40.15 33.90 5.75
CA LYS A 4 39.93 32.48 6.05
C LYS A 4 39.43 31.78 4.78
N PRO A 5 39.89 30.57 4.45
CA PRO A 5 39.40 29.84 3.30
C PRO A 5 37.89 29.60 3.47
N GLU A 6 37.09 30.05 2.51
CA GLU A 6 35.65 29.81 2.47
C GLU A 6 35.36 28.67 1.47
N LEU A 7 34.50 27.74 1.89
CA LEU A 7 33.95 26.66 1.09
C LEU A 7 32.59 27.08 0.54
N LEU A 8 32.41 26.93 -0.76
CA LEU A 8 31.12 27.09 -1.39
C LEU A 8 30.34 25.77 -1.31
N VAL A 9 29.19 25.78 -0.65
CA VAL A 9 28.32 24.61 -0.48
C VAL A 9 27.00 24.87 -1.21
N THR A 10 26.62 24.00 -2.13
CA THR A 10 25.31 24.06 -2.79
C THR A 10 24.34 23.15 -2.07
N VAL A 11 23.23 23.69 -1.58
CA VAL A 11 22.17 22.95 -0.92
C VAL A 11 20.98 22.78 -1.86
N LEU A 12 20.50 21.55 -1.98
CA LEU A 12 19.38 21.15 -2.82
C LEU A 12 18.23 20.69 -1.93
N PHE A 13 17.05 21.28 -2.12
CA PHE A 13 15.83 20.89 -1.42
C PHE A 13 14.66 20.80 -2.40
N GLY A 14 14.28 19.58 -2.77
CA GLY A 14 13.26 19.35 -3.80
C GLY A 14 13.67 19.94 -5.15
N LYS A 15 12.95 20.97 -5.60
CA LYS A 15 13.23 21.71 -6.86
C LYS A 15 14.07 22.98 -6.63
N GLN A 16 14.34 23.35 -5.38
CA GLN A 16 15.05 24.57 -5.03
C GLN A 16 16.53 24.29 -4.76
N SER A 17 17.39 25.23 -5.15
CA SER A 17 18.83 25.15 -4.91
C SER A 17 19.39 26.50 -4.46
N THR A 18 20.17 26.51 -3.39
CA THR A 18 20.83 27.71 -2.88
C THR A 18 22.30 27.44 -2.57
N ARG A 19 23.13 28.49 -2.58
CA ARG A 19 24.58 28.39 -2.36
C ARG A 19 24.95 29.17 -1.11
N PHE A 20 25.73 28.55 -0.23
CA PHE A 20 26.21 29.15 1.01
C PHE A 20 27.74 29.16 1.03
N SER A 21 28.32 30.23 1.57
CA SER A 21 29.74 30.31 1.85
C SER A 21 29.99 29.97 3.31
N VAL A 22 30.87 29.02 3.59
CA VAL A 22 31.11 28.49 4.94
C VAL A 22 32.61 28.39 5.21
N PRO A 23 33.14 28.76 6.39
CA PRO A 23 34.56 28.66 6.67
C PRO A 23 35.07 27.19 6.59
N ALA A 24 36.19 26.95 5.90
CA ALA A 24 36.71 25.61 5.63
C ALA A 24 37.25 24.88 6.87
N ASP A 25 37.79 25.64 7.82
CA ASP A 25 38.51 25.11 8.99
C ASP A 25 37.66 25.11 10.27
N ASP A 26 36.37 25.45 10.17
CA ASP A 26 35.49 25.51 11.34
C ASP A 26 34.81 24.15 11.59
N PRO A 27 35.02 23.50 12.75
CA PRO A 27 34.29 22.27 13.13
C PRO A 27 32.76 22.49 13.20
N ARG A 28 32.30 23.74 13.25
CA ARG A 28 30.87 24.12 13.24
C ARG A 28 30.34 24.44 11.85
N ALA A 29 31.12 24.24 10.78
CA ALA A 29 30.69 24.50 9.40
C ALA A 29 29.34 23.85 9.07
N LEU A 30 29.10 22.63 9.55
CA LEU A 30 27.84 21.92 9.33
C LEU A 30 26.66 22.55 10.07
N ASP A 31 26.87 23.07 11.28
CA ASP A 31 25.82 23.73 12.06
C ASP A 31 25.46 25.09 11.45
N ILE A 32 26.45 25.81 10.91
CA ILE A 32 26.25 27.04 10.13
C ILE A 32 25.40 26.73 8.88
N VAL A 33 25.70 25.66 8.15
CA VAL A 33 24.88 25.22 7.01
C VAL A 33 23.44 24.92 7.43
N LYS A 34 23.24 24.20 8.55
CA LYS A 34 21.89 23.90 9.05
C LYS A 34 21.11 25.15 9.45
N LEU A 35 21.79 26.15 10.00
CA LEU A 35 21.19 27.44 10.34
C LEU A 35 20.77 28.21 9.08
N HIS A 36 21.61 28.23 8.05
CA HIS A 36 21.26 28.83 6.77
C HIS A 36 20.08 28.11 6.09
N ILE A 37 20.03 26.78 6.18
CA ILE A 37 18.89 26.00 5.68
C ILE A 37 17.61 26.34 6.43
N TYR A 38 17.69 26.58 7.74
CA TYR A 38 16.54 27.02 8.52
C TYR A 38 16.04 28.39 8.05
N ASN A 39 16.94 29.36 7.85
CA ASN A 39 16.56 30.70 7.41
C ASN A 39 15.95 30.71 6.00
N GLU A 40 16.49 29.91 5.09
CA GLU A 40 16.08 29.90 3.68
C GLU A 40 14.83 29.03 3.43
N PHE A 41 14.77 27.85 4.04
CA PHE A 41 13.72 26.86 3.77
C PHE A 41 12.71 26.70 4.92
N GLN A 42 12.83 27.51 5.98
CA GLN A 42 12.03 27.44 7.21
C GLN A 42 11.98 26.04 7.83
N LEU A 43 13.06 25.27 7.67
CA LEU A 43 13.14 23.88 8.12
C LEU A 43 14.00 23.79 9.38
N GLU A 44 13.42 23.51 10.55
CA GLU A 44 14.19 23.42 11.81
C GLU A 44 15.30 22.35 11.71
N SER A 45 16.46 22.61 12.32
CA SER A 45 17.67 21.76 12.22
C SER A 45 17.44 20.28 12.61
N LYS A 46 16.53 20.01 13.56
CA LYS A 46 16.11 18.65 13.95
C LYS A 46 15.34 17.88 12.86
N PHE A 47 14.77 18.59 11.90
CA PHE A 47 14.02 18.02 10.78
C PHE A 47 14.83 17.92 9.49
N GLN A 48 16.10 18.36 9.52
CA GLN A 48 17.00 18.32 8.38
C GLN A 48 17.81 17.02 8.39
N ARG A 49 17.63 16.18 7.38
CA ARG A 49 18.53 15.06 7.06
C ARG A 49 19.38 15.46 5.85
N LEU A 50 20.67 15.69 6.08
CA LEU A 50 21.61 16.09 5.04
C LEU A 50 22.26 14.85 4.41
N VAL A 51 22.30 14.81 3.09
CA VAL A 51 22.87 13.71 2.31
C VAL A 51 23.90 14.25 1.33
N LEU A 52 25.12 13.72 1.38
CA LEU A 52 26.22 14.03 0.47
C LEU A 52 26.57 12.77 -0.32
N ARG A 53 26.47 12.81 -1.66
CA ARG A 53 26.77 11.67 -2.56
C ARG A 53 26.07 10.35 -2.14
N GLY A 54 24.82 10.44 -1.68
CA GLY A 54 24.03 9.29 -1.24
C GLY A 54 24.36 8.75 0.16
N ARG A 55 25.22 9.42 0.93
CA ARG A 55 25.51 9.08 2.33
C ARG A 55 25.02 10.16 3.29
N ASP A 56 24.49 9.75 4.43
CA ASP A 56 24.07 10.67 5.48
C ASP A 56 25.28 11.41 6.06
N VAL A 57 25.17 12.73 6.12
CA VAL A 57 26.21 13.59 6.68
C VAL A 57 26.10 13.55 8.21
N LYS A 58 27.18 13.12 8.87
CA LYS A 58 27.31 13.11 10.33
C LYS A 58 28.21 14.27 10.76
N SER A 59 28.23 14.61 12.05
CA SER A 59 29.03 15.72 12.58
C SER A 59 30.54 15.60 12.31
N ALA A 60 31.03 14.39 11.98
CA ALA A 60 32.43 14.14 11.62
C ALA A 60 32.74 14.23 10.12
N THR A 61 31.76 14.57 9.27
CA THR A 61 31.96 14.62 7.82
C THR A 61 32.57 15.95 7.41
N ALA A 62 33.81 15.92 6.90
CA ALA A 62 34.47 17.10 6.34
C ALA A 62 33.75 17.57 5.06
N LEU A 63 33.33 18.83 5.05
CA LEU A 63 32.75 19.47 3.86
C LEU A 63 33.87 19.88 2.91
N THR A 64 33.68 19.66 1.61
CA THR A 64 34.64 20.06 0.57
C THR A 64 34.09 21.22 -0.25
N ASN A 65 34.97 21.99 -0.88
CA ASN A 65 34.55 23.10 -1.75
C ASN A 65 33.71 22.58 -2.93
N ASN A 66 32.68 23.33 -3.34
CA ASN A 66 31.69 22.98 -4.35
C ASN A 66 30.89 21.69 -4.09
N CYS A 67 30.74 21.28 -2.82
CA CYS A 67 29.93 20.10 -2.50
C CYS A 67 28.42 20.39 -2.67
N LYS A 68 27.68 19.36 -3.12
CA LYS A 68 26.22 19.40 -3.25
C LYS A 68 25.59 18.59 -2.13
N LEU A 69 24.88 19.27 -1.24
CA LEU A 69 24.13 18.66 -0.14
C LEU A 69 22.66 18.57 -0.50
N LEU A 70 22.10 17.37 -0.39
CA LEU A 70 20.66 17.17 -0.51
C LEU A 70 20.04 17.24 0.89
N VAL A 71 19.04 18.09 1.05
CA VAL A 71 18.23 18.20 2.27
C VAL A 71 16.99 17.33 2.11
N LEU A 72 16.78 16.44 3.06
CA LEU A 72 15.58 15.62 3.18
C LEU A 72 14.89 15.94 4.50
N ARG A 73 13.55 15.87 4.51
CA ARG A 73 12.76 16.02 5.74
C ARG A 73 12.86 14.72 6.56
N ASN A 74 13.25 14.84 7.82
CA ASN A 74 13.28 13.72 8.75
C ASN A 74 11.85 13.26 9.13
N ARG A 75 11.71 12.01 9.58
CA ARG A 75 10.45 11.39 10.02
C ARG A 75 9.69 12.23 11.05
N ALA A 76 10.40 12.89 11.96
CA ALA A 76 9.83 13.76 12.99
C ALA A 76 9.04 14.97 12.41
N TYR A 77 9.35 15.44 11.19
CA TYR A 77 8.57 16.48 10.51
C TYR A 77 7.20 15.96 10.06
N ARG A 78 7.14 14.69 9.60
CA ARG A 78 5.88 14.05 9.21
C ARG A 78 4.98 13.79 10.40
N GLU A 79 5.57 13.52 11.57
CA GLU A 79 4.83 13.30 12.81
C GLU A 79 4.28 14.63 13.39
N LYS A 80 5.06 15.73 13.36
CA LYS A 80 4.58 17.08 13.79
C LYS A 80 3.42 17.59 12.92
N ASN A 81 3.49 17.47 11.60
CA ASN A 81 2.39 17.85 10.70
C ASN A 81 1.14 16.96 10.83
N ARG A 82 1.30 15.75 11.38
CA ARG A 82 0.18 14.85 11.63
C ARG A 82 -0.52 15.19 12.94
N ALA A 83 0.25 15.62 13.95
CA ALA A 83 -0.28 16.13 15.22
C ALA A 83 -0.97 17.49 15.06
N SER A 84 -0.37 18.46 14.33
CA SER A 84 -1.00 19.79 14.18
C SER A 84 -2.28 19.78 13.35
N LYS A 85 -2.51 18.76 12.53
CA LYS A 85 -3.76 18.57 11.78
C LYS A 85 -4.90 17.98 12.62
N GLN A 86 -4.62 17.45 13.81
CA GLN A 86 -5.65 16.94 14.72
C GLN A 86 -6.16 18.00 15.71
N ASP A 87 -5.43 19.09 15.93
CA ASP A 87 -5.79 20.13 16.92
C ASP A 87 -6.66 21.28 16.35
N GLU A 88 -6.89 21.35 15.04
CA GLU A 88 -7.71 22.42 14.41
C GLU A 88 -9.20 22.07 14.24
N THR A 89 -9.68 20.95 14.79
CA THR A 89 -11.10 20.53 14.75
C THR A 89 -11.74 20.39 16.13
N THR A 90 -11.69 21.43 16.97
CA THR A 90 -12.61 21.51 18.13
C THR A 90 -12.79 22.93 18.70
N PHE A 91 -13.79 23.64 18.18
CA PHE A 91 -14.70 24.54 18.89
C PHE A 91 -16.09 24.08 18.43
N THR A 92 -17.15 23.87 19.19
CA THR A 92 -17.62 24.24 20.53
C THR A 92 -18.82 23.31 20.79
N ASP A 93 -19.04 22.78 21.99
CA ASP A 93 -20.27 23.03 22.78
C ASP A 93 -20.33 22.12 24.02
N SER A 94 -20.90 22.65 25.07
CA SER A 94 -20.91 22.14 26.44
C SER A 94 -22.01 21.10 26.67
N SER A 95 -21.68 19.95 27.25
CA SER A 95 -22.48 19.26 28.29
C SER A 95 -21.76 17.99 28.79
N GLU A 96 -21.42 17.97 30.08
CA GLU A 96 -21.17 16.73 30.86
C GLU A 96 -22.46 15.88 30.86
N PRO A 97 -22.40 14.52 30.84
CA PRO A 97 -21.95 13.71 31.99
C PRO A 97 -21.33 12.33 31.58
N PRO A 98 -21.32 11.31 32.46
CA PRO A 98 -20.37 11.06 33.54
C PRO A 98 -19.22 10.10 33.13
N ARG A 99 -18.14 10.17 33.91
CA ARG A 99 -16.93 9.32 33.82
C ARG A 99 -17.27 7.84 33.91
N PHE A 100 -17.18 7.14 32.79
CA PHE A 100 -16.83 5.72 32.75
C PHE A 100 -15.35 5.59 32.45
N SER A 101 -14.60 5.10 33.43
CA SER A 101 -13.21 4.66 33.28
C SER A 101 -13.19 3.44 32.36
N VAL A 102 -13.16 3.67 31.05
CA VAL A 102 -12.79 2.65 30.08
C VAL A 102 -11.27 2.65 30.05
N GLU A 103 -10.68 1.73 30.80
CA GLU A 103 -9.31 1.27 30.55
C GLU A 103 -9.20 0.99 29.06
N SER A 104 -8.38 1.80 28.41
CA SER A 104 -8.08 1.72 26.99
C SER A 104 -7.66 0.30 26.66
N SER A 105 -8.53 -0.35 25.90
CA SER A 105 -8.32 -1.63 25.23
C SER A 105 -6.92 -1.66 24.64
N ASP A 106 -6.08 -2.49 25.27
CA ASP A 106 -4.83 -2.95 24.72
C ASP A 106 -5.06 -3.44 23.30
N SER A 107 -4.15 -3.02 22.44
CA SER A 107 -4.01 -3.43 21.05
C SER A 107 -4.46 -4.89 20.83
N HIS A 108 -5.30 -5.10 19.82
CA HIS A 108 -5.46 -6.40 19.16
C HIS A 108 -4.11 -6.86 18.59
N ARG A 109 -3.23 -7.34 19.47
CA ARG A 109 -2.02 -8.08 19.16
C ARG A 109 -2.44 -9.53 19.22
N ALA A 110 -2.33 -10.24 18.10
CA ALA A 110 -2.54 -11.68 18.07
C ALA A 110 -1.81 -12.34 19.25
N PRO A 111 -2.42 -13.35 19.91
CA PRO A 111 -1.83 -13.99 21.08
C PRO A 111 -0.41 -14.42 20.76
N THR A 112 0.53 -13.93 21.56
CA THR A 112 1.95 -14.24 21.37
C THR A 112 2.12 -15.67 21.86
N ILE A 113 2.11 -16.64 20.96
CA ILE A 113 2.21 -18.06 21.32
C ILE A 113 3.55 -18.27 22.04
N ASP A 114 3.48 -18.63 23.32
CA ASP A 114 4.65 -18.96 24.12
C ASP A 114 5.20 -20.30 23.64
N VAL A 115 6.50 -20.31 23.30
CA VAL A 115 7.21 -21.49 22.79
C VAL A 115 7.31 -22.58 23.87
N SER A 116 7.06 -22.22 25.13
CA SER A 116 7.13 -23.08 26.31
C SER A 116 5.88 -23.96 26.51
N GLU A 117 4.73 -23.59 25.94
CA GLU A 117 3.46 -24.34 26.05
C GLU A 117 3.24 -25.33 24.89
N LEU A 118 4.16 -25.37 23.93
CA LEU A 118 4.08 -26.26 22.78
C LEU A 118 4.43 -27.69 23.18
N GLN A 119 3.48 -28.61 22.94
CA GLN A 119 3.67 -30.06 23.04
C GLN A 119 4.96 -30.48 22.31
N ASP A 120 5.67 -31.48 22.83
CA ASP A 120 7.01 -31.85 22.36
C ASP A 120 7.10 -32.23 20.88
N ASN A 121 5.97 -32.50 20.23
CA ASN A 121 5.84 -32.79 18.80
C ASN A 121 5.31 -31.61 17.96
N THR A 122 5.29 -30.39 18.49
CA THR A 122 4.78 -29.19 17.80
C THR A 122 5.84 -28.09 17.69
N LEU A 123 5.77 -27.37 16.57
CA LEU A 123 6.70 -26.33 16.13
C LEU A 123 5.94 -25.04 15.88
N LEU A 124 6.48 -23.92 16.38
CA LEU A 124 5.99 -22.61 16.03
C LEU A 124 6.67 -22.13 14.75
N VAL A 125 5.89 -21.94 13.69
CA VAL A 125 6.33 -21.33 12.44
C VAL A 125 5.90 -19.88 12.41
N GLN A 126 6.85 -18.98 12.62
CA GLN A 126 6.68 -17.54 12.48
C GLN A 126 6.99 -17.16 11.04
N VAL A 127 5.97 -16.74 10.31
CA VAL A 127 6.06 -16.34 8.90
C VAL A 127 6.04 -14.82 8.84
N PHE A 128 7.11 -14.25 8.29
CA PHE A 128 7.24 -12.82 8.08
C PHE A 128 6.96 -12.46 6.62
N ARG A 129 6.05 -11.50 6.41
CA ARG A 129 5.79 -10.84 5.11
C ARG A 129 5.94 -9.33 5.30
N GLY A 130 7.13 -8.80 4.99
CA GLY A 130 7.44 -7.39 5.22
C GLY A 130 7.33 -7.03 6.71
N LYS A 131 6.31 -6.27 7.08
CA LYS A 131 6.01 -5.89 8.48
C LYS A 131 4.98 -6.79 9.17
N ALA A 132 4.28 -7.61 8.40
CA ALA A 132 3.28 -8.54 8.94
C ALA A 132 3.97 -9.80 9.46
N ARG A 133 3.50 -10.29 10.61
CA ARG A 133 3.94 -11.52 11.26
C ARG A 133 2.72 -12.42 11.43
N TYR A 134 2.85 -13.65 10.96
CA TYR A 134 1.85 -14.69 11.12
C TYR A 134 2.47 -15.84 11.91
N ASP A 135 1.82 -16.22 13.00
CA ASP A 135 2.31 -17.28 13.88
C ASP A 135 1.42 -18.51 13.68
N PHE A 136 2.03 -19.64 13.32
CA PHE A 136 1.33 -20.89 13.06
C PHE A 136 1.93 -22.04 13.86
N ILE A 137 1.10 -22.93 14.37
CA ILE A 137 1.53 -24.14 15.07
C ILE A 137 1.43 -25.32 14.10
N PHE A 138 2.53 -26.06 13.96
CA PHE A 138 2.66 -27.19 13.06
C PHE A 138 3.22 -28.42 13.79
N PRO A 139 2.74 -29.64 13.53
CA PRO A 139 3.42 -30.86 13.97
C PRO A 139 4.82 -30.97 13.36
N CYS A 140 5.77 -31.57 14.08
CA CYS A 140 7.12 -31.87 13.58
C CYS A 140 7.14 -32.77 12.34
N SER A 141 6.07 -33.54 12.12
CA SER A 141 5.87 -34.46 11.00
C SER A 141 5.30 -33.79 9.74
N GLU A 142 4.85 -32.53 9.82
CA GLU A 142 4.33 -31.83 8.64
C GLU A 142 5.47 -31.40 7.69
N THR A 143 5.13 -31.32 6.42
CA THR A 143 6.05 -30.96 5.34
C THR A 143 5.99 -29.46 5.04
N VAL A 144 6.99 -28.95 4.33
CA VAL A 144 7.01 -27.55 3.88
C VAL A 144 5.81 -27.25 2.96
N ILE A 145 5.31 -28.22 2.19
CA ILE A 145 4.11 -28.02 1.37
C ILE A 145 2.84 -27.81 2.20
N ASP A 146 2.68 -28.51 3.33
CA ASP A 146 1.53 -28.29 4.24
C ASP A 146 1.55 -26.88 4.83
N VAL A 147 2.75 -26.40 5.15
CA VAL A 147 2.98 -25.02 5.61
C VAL A 147 2.62 -24.02 4.51
N LYS A 148 3.07 -24.27 3.27
CA LYS A 148 2.71 -23.43 2.12
C LYS A 148 1.20 -23.41 1.89
N ILE A 149 0.49 -24.53 2.06
CA ILE A 149 -0.97 -24.63 1.89
C ILE A 149 -1.71 -23.84 2.97
N LYS A 150 -1.34 -23.96 4.25
CA LYS A 150 -2.00 -23.18 5.31
C LYS A 150 -1.72 -21.69 5.16
N ILE A 151 -0.48 -21.31 4.82
CA ILE A 151 -0.12 -19.91 4.58
C ILE A 151 -0.80 -19.39 3.31
N SER A 152 -0.89 -20.17 2.24
CA SER A 152 -1.56 -19.75 1.00
C SER A 152 -3.01 -19.43 1.26
N ARG A 153 -3.73 -20.26 2.03
CA ARG A 153 -5.12 -19.98 2.43
C ARG A 153 -5.26 -18.69 3.23
N VAL A 154 -4.38 -18.47 4.21
CA VAL A 154 -4.43 -17.26 5.06
C VAL A 154 -4.08 -16.00 4.26
N LEU A 155 -3.20 -16.12 3.27
CA LEU A 155 -2.81 -15.02 2.38
C LEU A 155 -3.72 -14.86 1.16
N GLY A 156 -4.76 -15.70 1.02
CA GLY A 156 -5.69 -15.66 -0.12
C GLY A 156 -5.05 -16.06 -1.46
N LEU A 157 -4.04 -16.93 -1.44
CA LEU A 157 -3.34 -17.42 -2.63
C LEU A 157 -3.94 -18.75 -3.10
N ASP A 158 -4.20 -18.84 -4.40
CA ASP A 158 -4.82 -20.03 -5.02
C ASP A 158 -3.88 -21.24 -5.12
N SER A 159 -2.56 -21.00 -5.09
CA SER A 159 -1.57 -22.05 -5.24
C SER A 159 -0.45 -21.94 -4.20
N PRO A 160 -0.06 -23.06 -3.55
CA PRO A 160 1.08 -23.10 -2.65
C PRO A 160 2.42 -22.87 -3.38
N GLN A 161 2.47 -23.09 -4.70
CA GLN A 161 3.66 -22.85 -5.52
C GLN A 161 3.96 -21.36 -5.74
N SER A 162 2.94 -20.51 -5.60
CA SER A 162 3.09 -19.06 -5.67
C SER A 162 3.86 -18.48 -4.47
N LEU A 163 4.10 -19.30 -3.44
CA LEU A 163 4.79 -18.95 -2.21
C LEU A 163 6.19 -19.56 -2.16
N LYS A 164 7.20 -18.69 -2.10
CA LYS A 164 8.59 -19.05 -1.81
C LYS A 164 8.86 -18.80 -0.33
N LEU A 165 8.97 -19.89 0.43
CA LEU A 165 9.37 -19.84 1.83
C LEU A 165 10.88 -19.81 1.93
N VAL A 166 11.41 -18.86 2.69
CA VAL A 166 12.84 -18.74 3.00
C VAL A 166 13.02 -18.99 4.49
N ILE A 167 13.68 -20.09 4.85
CA ILE A 167 13.99 -20.46 6.23
C ILE A 167 15.49 -20.32 6.42
N LYS A 168 15.94 -19.45 7.33
CA LYS A 168 17.37 -19.18 7.61
C LYS A 168 18.21 -18.90 6.34
N GLY A 169 17.62 -18.25 5.33
CA GLY A 169 18.30 -17.91 4.06
C GLY A 169 18.27 -19.01 2.98
N ALA A 170 17.80 -20.22 3.29
CA ALA A 170 17.61 -21.30 2.32
C ALA A 170 16.14 -21.44 1.92
N THR A 171 15.89 -21.92 0.71
CA THR A 171 14.54 -22.23 0.20
C THR A 171 14.36 -23.74 0.22
N PRO A 172 13.76 -24.31 1.28
CA PRO A 172 13.60 -25.76 1.38
C PRO A 172 12.69 -26.30 0.29
N SER A 173 12.96 -27.55 -0.13
CA SER A 173 12.10 -28.28 -1.07
C SER A 173 10.76 -28.62 -0.40
N ASP A 174 9.72 -28.80 -1.21
CA ASP A 174 8.34 -29.01 -0.76
C ASP A 174 8.18 -30.27 0.10
N ASP A 175 9.00 -31.30 -0.16
CA ASP A 175 9.00 -32.59 0.55
C ASP A 175 9.82 -32.57 1.86
N THR A 176 10.43 -31.43 2.20
CA THR A 176 11.27 -31.36 3.40
C THR A 176 10.38 -31.36 4.64
N VAL A 177 10.62 -32.31 5.55
CA VAL A 177 9.92 -32.38 6.85
C VAL A 177 10.37 -31.22 7.74
N LEU A 178 9.43 -30.55 8.40
CA LEU A 178 9.73 -29.41 9.28
C LEU A 178 10.72 -29.77 10.39
N GLY A 179 10.64 -30.98 10.94
CA GLY A 179 11.56 -31.47 11.97
C GLY A 179 13.06 -31.45 11.57
N THR A 180 13.39 -31.69 10.29
CA THR A 180 14.79 -31.77 9.83
C THR A 180 15.42 -30.38 9.64
N LEU A 181 14.61 -29.35 9.39
CA LEU A 181 15.04 -27.96 9.18
C LEU A 181 15.32 -27.20 10.49
N VAL A 182 14.84 -27.75 11.60
CA VAL A 182 14.64 -27.01 12.83
C VAL A 182 15.80 -27.14 13.81
N GLY A 183 16.52 -28.26 13.80
CA GLY A 183 17.50 -28.56 14.86
C GLY A 183 16.83 -28.48 16.24
N ASN A 184 17.59 -28.43 17.33
CA ASN A 184 17.05 -28.50 18.71
C ASN A 184 16.18 -27.29 19.16
N LYS A 185 15.60 -26.48 18.27
CA LYS A 185 14.84 -25.26 18.63
C LYS A 185 13.37 -25.42 18.23
N LYS A 186 12.40 -25.35 19.14
CA LYS A 186 10.94 -25.44 18.82
C LYS A 186 10.38 -24.27 17.96
N LEU A 187 11.23 -23.43 17.36
CA LEU A 187 10.88 -22.20 16.64
C LEU A 187 11.48 -22.14 15.23
N VAL A 188 10.63 -22.04 14.21
CA VAL A 188 10.98 -21.77 12.82
C VAL A 188 10.67 -20.31 12.50
N LYS A 189 11.67 -19.55 12.07
CA LYS A 189 11.45 -18.24 11.43
C LYS A 189 11.53 -18.43 9.92
N ALA A 190 10.41 -18.22 9.24
CA ALA A 190 10.27 -18.28 7.80
C ALA A 190 9.93 -16.90 7.25
N MET A 191 10.43 -16.58 6.06
CA MET A 191 10.03 -15.40 5.31
C MET A 191 9.19 -15.86 4.10
N ALA A 192 7.99 -15.31 3.96
CA ALA A 192 7.10 -15.60 2.86
C ALA A 192 7.31 -14.57 1.73
N LEU A 193 7.85 -15.03 0.61
CA LEU A 193 8.00 -14.25 -0.61
C LEU A 193 7.00 -14.74 -1.67
N LEU A 194 6.30 -13.80 -2.29
CA LEU A 194 5.48 -14.09 -3.46
C LEU A 194 6.37 -14.09 -4.69
N GLN A 195 6.10 -14.99 -5.63
CA GLN A 195 6.75 -14.94 -6.92
C GLN A 195 6.33 -13.70 -7.71
N ALA A 196 7.19 -13.17 -8.58
CA ALA A 196 6.92 -11.95 -9.36
C ALA A 196 5.62 -12.05 -10.19
N HIS A 197 5.33 -13.21 -10.77
CA HIS A 197 4.09 -13.44 -11.51
C HIS A 197 2.83 -13.34 -10.63
N GLN A 198 2.93 -13.71 -9.34
CA GLN A 198 1.82 -13.68 -8.40
C GLN A 198 1.50 -12.25 -7.96
N HIS A 199 2.49 -11.35 -7.91
CA HIS A 199 2.24 -9.93 -7.63
C HIS A 199 1.37 -9.30 -8.73
N VAL A 200 1.69 -9.58 -10.00
CA VAL A 200 0.90 -9.10 -11.13
C VAL A 200 -0.51 -9.70 -11.09
N LEU A 201 -0.64 -11.00 -10.78
CA LEU A 201 -1.94 -11.65 -10.69
C LEU A 201 -2.78 -11.09 -9.55
N GLN A 202 -2.17 -10.80 -8.39
CA GLN A 202 -2.85 -10.17 -7.26
C GLN A 202 -3.28 -8.73 -7.57
N GLU A 203 -2.44 -7.95 -8.24
CA GLU A 203 -2.77 -6.59 -8.68
C GLU A 203 -3.97 -6.61 -9.64
N LYS A 204 -3.96 -7.51 -10.63
CA LYS A 204 -5.09 -7.67 -11.56
C LYS A 204 -6.36 -8.18 -10.89
N GLN A 205 -6.25 -8.96 -9.82
CA GLN A 205 -7.40 -9.37 -9.03
C GLN A 205 -8.00 -8.21 -8.23
N GLU A 206 -7.18 -7.34 -7.66
CA GLU A 206 -7.69 -6.14 -6.98
C GLU A 206 -8.33 -5.18 -7.99
N GLU A 207 -7.69 -4.97 -9.14
CA GLU A 207 -8.24 -4.15 -10.24
C GLU A 207 -9.60 -4.68 -10.71
N LEU A 208 -9.76 -6.00 -10.86
CA LEU A 208 -11.06 -6.60 -11.17
C LEU A 208 -12.09 -6.33 -10.06
N ARG A 209 -11.68 -6.42 -8.80
CA ARG A 209 -12.56 -6.17 -7.65
C ARG A 209 -13.05 -4.72 -7.62
N GLU A 210 -12.17 -3.78 -7.92
CA GLU A 210 -12.50 -2.35 -8.05
C GLU A 210 -13.48 -2.13 -9.20
N LEU A 211 -13.22 -2.68 -10.39
CA LEU A 211 -14.11 -2.53 -11.55
C LEU A 211 -15.50 -3.14 -11.33
N LEU A 212 -15.59 -4.27 -10.63
CA LEU A 212 -16.89 -4.86 -10.27
C LEU A 212 -17.67 -3.95 -9.30
N ASN A 213 -16.98 -3.31 -8.35
CA ASN A 213 -17.59 -2.36 -7.44
C ASN A 213 -18.03 -1.07 -8.15
N ASP A 214 -17.24 -0.60 -9.12
CA ASP A 214 -17.59 0.55 -9.95
C ASP A 214 -18.80 0.24 -10.83
N LEU A 215 -18.86 -0.96 -11.42
CA LEU A 215 -20.03 -1.44 -12.19
C LEU A 215 -21.28 -1.49 -11.32
N ALA A 216 -21.19 -2.06 -10.11
CA ALA A 216 -22.32 -2.09 -9.18
C ALA A 216 -22.77 -0.67 -8.79
N SER A 217 -21.82 0.24 -8.59
CA SER A 217 -22.11 1.65 -8.26
C SER A 217 -22.82 2.36 -9.42
N ALA A 218 -22.36 2.15 -10.66
CA ALA A 218 -22.98 2.69 -11.87
C ALA A 218 -24.40 2.13 -12.08
N GLN A 219 -24.62 0.84 -11.83
CA GLN A 219 -25.95 0.23 -11.88
C GLN A 219 -26.91 0.82 -10.83
N VAL A 220 -26.43 1.06 -9.60
CA VAL A 220 -27.23 1.71 -8.55
C VAL A 220 -27.56 3.15 -8.93
N ALA A 221 -26.61 3.88 -9.51
CA ALA A 221 -26.85 5.24 -10.01
C ALA A 221 -27.92 5.25 -11.11
N LEU A 222 -27.86 4.32 -12.07
CA LEU A 222 -28.86 4.17 -13.12
C LEU A 222 -30.25 3.89 -12.55
N GLN A 223 -30.37 2.96 -11.60
CA GLN A 223 -31.65 2.68 -10.94
C GLN A 223 -32.19 3.90 -10.19
N ARG A 224 -31.31 4.69 -9.58
CA ARG A 224 -31.71 5.93 -8.89
C ARG A 224 -32.26 6.96 -9.85
N ILE A 225 -31.61 7.15 -11.01
CA ILE A 225 -32.09 8.04 -12.07
C ILE A 225 -33.42 7.56 -12.61
N GLN A 226 -33.57 6.26 -12.93
CA GLN A 226 -34.84 5.69 -13.38
C GLN A 226 -35.98 5.96 -12.40
N ARG A 227 -35.74 5.84 -11.09
CA ARG A 227 -36.73 6.17 -10.05
C ARG A 227 -37.03 7.67 -9.97
N GLN A 228 -36.04 8.53 -10.17
CA GLN A 228 -36.22 9.98 -10.21
C GLN A 228 -37.02 10.40 -11.45
N MET A 229 -36.72 9.81 -12.61
CA MET A 229 -37.46 9.98 -13.87
C MET A 229 -38.92 9.55 -13.71
N ALA A 230 -39.19 8.36 -13.15
CA ALA A 230 -40.54 7.85 -12.95
C ALA A 230 -41.40 8.74 -12.03
N ARG A 231 -40.76 9.56 -11.20
CA ARG A 231 -41.41 10.47 -10.26
C ARG A 231 -41.31 11.95 -10.69
N ASN A 232 -40.72 12.24 -11.86
CA ASN A 232 -40.46 13.59 -12.38
C ASN A 232 -39.73 14.52 -11.38
N PHE A 233 -38.86 13.98 -10.53
CA PHE A 233 -38.19 14.76 -9.46
C PHE A 233 -36.99 15.58 -9.93
N SER A 234 -36.50 15.36 -11.15
CA SER A 234 -35.26 15.97 -11.65
C SER A 234 -35.53 16.73 -12.95
N SER A 235 -34.72 17.76 -13.21
CA SER A 235 -34.79 18.48 -14.48
C SER A 235 -34.30 17.60 -15.64
N LYS A 236 -34.84 17.84 -16.84
CA LYS A 236 -34.49 17.07 -18.04
C LYS A 236 -32.99 17.15 -18.36
N ASP A 237 -32.40 18.33 -18.22
CA ASP A 237 -30.96 18.56 -18.48
C ASP A 237 -30.08 17.81 -17.46
N GLU A 238 -30.50 17.75 -16.20
CA GLU A 238 -29.81 17.01 -15.15
C GLU A 238 -29.88 15.49 -15.39
N ILE A 239 -31.04 14.98 -15.83
CA ILE A 239 -31.20 13.57 -16.21
C ILE A 239 -30.32 13.23 -17.42
N LEU A 240 -30.30 14.07 -18.46
CA LEU A 240 -29.46 13.86 -19.64
C LEU A 240 -27.96 13.88 -19.29
N PHE A 241 -27.54 14.83 -18.46
CA PHE A 241 -26.17 14.91 -17.98
C PHE A 241 -25.77 13.65 -17.21
N GLU A 242 -26.57 13.24 -16.22
CA GLU A 242 -26.29 12.06 -15.40
C GLU A 242 -26.31 10.76 -16.21
N LEU A 243 -27.24 10.60 -17.16
CA LEU A 243 -27.26 9.45 -18.07
C LEU A 243 -26.01 9.43 -18.98
N SER A 244 -25.59 10.57 -19.52
CA SER A 244 -24.36 10.64 -20.33
C SER A 244 -23.10 10.31 -19.52
N ARG A 245 -23.06 10.71 -18.24
CA ARG A 245 -21.96 10.36 -17.33
C ARG A 245 -21.89 8.85 -17.11
N ILE A 246 -23.02 8.22 -16.77
CA ILE A 246 -23.09 6.76 -16.56
C ILE A 246 -22.72 6.00 -17.83
N LEU A 247 -23.10 6.49 -19.01
CA LEU A 247 -22.72 5.88 -20.28
C LEU A 247 -21.19 5.89 -20.46
N GLY A 248 -20.55 7.04 -20.20
CA GLY A 248 -19.09 7.18 -20.26
C GLY A 248 -18.36 6.31 -19.24
N GLU A 249 -18.86 6.28 -17.99
CA GLU A 249 -18.35 5.39 -16.93
C GLU A 249 -18.46 3.92 -17.34
N GLY A 250 -19.61 3.51 -17.91
CA GLY A 250 -19.83 2.15 -18.41
C GLY A 250 -18.86 1.74 -19.51
N GLN A 251 -18.61 2.62 -20.49
CA GLN A 251 -17.64 2.39 -21.56
C GLN A 251 -16.21 2.25 -21.04
N GLN A 252 -15.83 3.09 -20.07
CA GLN A 252 -14.52 3.02 -19.42
C GLN A 252 -14.35 1.71 -18.65
N ILE A 253 -15.37 1.31 -17.87
CA ILE A 253 -15.38 0.04 -17.13
C ILE A 253 -15.26 -1.14 -18.10
N GLU A 254 -16.03 -1.14 -19.20
CA GLU A 254 -15.95 -2.19 -20.22
C GLU A 254 -14.54 -2.31 -20.82
N SER A 255 -13.94 -1.18 -21.22
CA SER A 255 -12.60 -1.16 -21.79
C SER A 255 -11.56 -1.72 -20.82
N ASN A 256 -11.64 -1.36 -19.54
CA ASN A 256 -10.74 -1.87 -18.52
C ASN A 256 -10.95 -3.37 -18.26
N LEU A 257 -12.21 -3.85 -18.25
CA LEU A 257 -12.51 -5.28 -18.12
C LEU A 257 -11.98 -6.09 -19.32
N ASP A 258 -12.03 -5.55 -20.53
CA ASP A 258 -11.44 -6.18 -21.71
C ASP A 258 -9.90 -6.26 -21.63
N LEU A 259 -9.22 -5.25 -21.07
CA LEU A 259 -7.78 -5.32 -20.81
C LEU A 259 -7.47 -6.45 -19.82
N ILE A 260 -8.23 -6.57 -18.72
CA ILE A 260 -8.07 -7.68 -17.77
C ILE A 260 -8.32 -9.02 -18.45
N LYS A 261 -9.35 -9.13 -19.29
CA LYS A 261 -9.65 -10.35 -20.07
C LYS A 261 -8.48 -10.76 -20.96
N GLN A 262 -7.84 -9.81 -21.66
CA GLN A 262 -6.66 -10.08 -22.48
C GLN A 262 -5.46 -10.53 -21.65
N HIS A 263 -5.24 -9.91 -20.48
CA HIS A 263 -4.18 -10.32 -19.54
C HIS A 263 -4.41 -11.72 -18.97
N LEU A 264 -5.64 -12.07 -18.63
CA LEU A 264 -5.98 -13.42 -18.15
C LEU A 264 -5.89 -14.46 -19.27
N ALA A 265 -6.26 -14.09 -20.51
CA ALA A 265 -6.14 -14.97 -21.67
C ALA A 265 -4.69 -15.26 -22.06
N THR A 266 -3.80 -14.26 -21.97
CA THR A 266 -2.36 -14.42 -22.22
C THR A 266 -1.65 -15.19 -21.10
N ALA A 267 -2.14 -15.08 -19.85
CA ALA A 267 -1.64 -15.83 -18.70
C ALA A 267 -2.04 -17.33 -18.68
N LYS A 268 -2.83 -17.83 -19.64
CA LYS A 268 -3.30 -19.23 -19.71
C LYS A 268 -2.20 -20.29 -19.83
N CYS A 269 -0.91 -19.92 -19.96
CA CYS A 269 0.18 -20.90 -19.95
C CYS A 269 0.55 -21.45 -18.56
N SER A 270 0.01 -20.92 -17.45
CA SER A 270 0.27 -21.45 -16.10
C SER A 270 -1.02 -21.85 -15.40
N ARG A 271 -1.44 -23.10 -15.66
CA ARG A 271 -2.25 -24.02 -14.84
C ARG A 271 -3.33 -23.44 -13.89
N LEU A 272 -4.53 -24.02 -14.06
CA LEU A 272 -5.58 -24.38 -13.09
C LEU A 272 -6.80 -23.43 -12.99
N ARG A 273 -7.96 -24.03 -13.29
CA ARG A 273 -9.38 -23.74 -12.95
C ARG A 273 -9.78 -22.36 -12.40
N THR A 274 -9.05 -21.77 -11.48
CA THR A 274 -9.33 -20.41 -10.98
C THR A 274 -9.16 -19.34 -12.05
N SER A 275 -8.29 -19.56 -13.04
CA SER A 275 -8.20 -18.69 -14.24
C SER A 275 -9.46 -18.75 -15.11
N GLU A 276 -10.12 -19.92 -15.18
CA GLU A 276 -11.36 -20.09 -15.94
C GLU A 276 -12.55 -19.44 -15.24
N ASP A 277 -12.68 -19.63 -13.92
CA ASP A 277 -13.71 -18.97 -13.11
C ASP A 277 -13.57 -17.44 -13.14
N ARG A 278 -12.33 -16.94 -13.09
CA ARG A 278 -12.04 -15.50 -13.24
C ARG A 278 -12.39 -14.99 -14.62
N LEU A 279 -12.04 -15.74 -15.67
CA LEU A 279 -12.40 -15.36 -17.03
C LEU A 279 -13.92 -15.33 -17.21
N ALA A 280 -14.63 -16.32 -16.64
CA ALA A 280 -16.09 -16.35 -16.64
C ALA A 280 -16.69 -15.12 -15.94
N THR A 281 -16.15 -14.76 -14.77
CA THR A 281 -16.56 -13.56 -14.03
C THR A 281 -16.34 -12.29 -14.84
N VAL A 282 -15.18 -12.13 -15.48
CA VAL A 282 -14.89 -10.97 -16.34
C VAL A 282 -15.82 -10.93 -17.54
N THR A 283 -16.09 -12.07 -18.19
CA THR A 283 -17.04 -12.10 -19.31
C THR A 283 -18.47 -11.76 -18.90
N HIS A 284 -18.89 -12.18 -17.70
CA HIS A 284 -20.18 -11.80 -17.14
C HIS A 284 -20.25 -10.29 -16.89
N ALA A 285 -19.23 -9.72 -16.24
CA ALA A 285 -19.17 -8.28 -15.96
C ALA A 285 -19.16 -7.42 -17.23
N ILE A 286 -18.48 -7.86 -18.29
CA ILE A 286 -18.52 -7.20 -19.60
C ILE A 286 -19.94 -7.22 -20.17
N HIS A 287 -20.61 -8.37 -20.09
CA HIS A 287 -21.99 -8.48 -20.54
C HIS A 287 -22.92 -7.57 -19.74
N GLU A 288 -22.80 -7.54 -18.42
CA GLU A 288 -23.57 -6.64 -17.55
C GLU A 288 -23.31 -5.17 -17.88
N SER A 289 -22.06 -4.77 -18.09
CA SER A 289 -21.72 -3.41 -18.50
C SER A 289 -22.39 -3.03 -19.82
N LYS A 290 -22.37 -3.92 -20.82
CA LYS A 290 -23.07 -3.71 -22.10
C LYS A 290 -24.57 -3.55 -21.94
N THR A 291 -25.21 -4.44 -21.17
CA THR A 291 -26.65 -4.34 -20.92
C THR A 291 -27.02 -3.03 -20.22
N MET A 292 -26.21 -2.57 -19.27
CA MET A 292 -26.38 -1.28 -18.60
C MET A 292 -26.26 -0.12 -19.60
N GLN A 293 -25.23 -0.12 -20.44
CA GLN A 293 -25.02 0.90 -21.47
C GLN A 293 -26.18 0.95 -22.46
N GLU A 294 -26.70 -0.19 -22.92
CA GLU A 294 -27.87 -0.25 -23.81
C GLU A 294 -29.12 0.35 -23.16
N VAL A 295 -29.35 0.10 -21.87
CA VAL A 295 -30.47 0.69 -21.13
C VAL A 295 -30.31 2.21 -21.03
N VAL A 296 -29.10 2.69 -20.70
CA VAL A 296 -28.80 4.13 -20.63
C VAL A 296 -29.01 4.79 -21.99
N GLN A 297 -28.55 4.16 -23.08
CA GLN A 297 -28.71 4.65 -24.44
C GLN A 297 -30.18 4.82 -24.82
N ARG A 298 -31.02 3.81 -24.53
CA ARG A 298 -32.47 3.89 -24.77
C ARG A 298 -33.14 4.99 -23.97
N LEU A 299 -32.73 5.19 -22.72
CA LEU A 299 -33.24 6.27 -21.88
C LEU A 299 -32.83 7.65 -22.40
N LEU A 300 -31.58 7.80 -22.87
CA LEU A 300 -31.11 9.03 -23.51
C LEU A 300 -31.92 9.34 -24.76
N GLU A 301 -32.12 8.37 -25.65
CA GLU A 301 -32.94 8.55 -26.88
C GLU A 301 -34.38 8.95 -26.54
N THR A 302 -34.96 8.34 -25.51
CA THR A 302 -36.31 8.68 -25.03
C THR A 302 -36.36 10.12 -24.48
N GLN A 303 -35.37 10.55 -23.70
CA GLN A 303 -35.34 11.90 -23.15
C GLN A 303 -34.99 12.96 -24.20
N MET A 304 -34.25 12.61 -25.24
CA MET A 304 -33.95 13.53 -26.35
C MET A 304 -35.10 13.68 -27.35
N SER A 305 -36.04 12.73 -27.39
CA SER A 305 -37.20 12.75 -28.31
C SER A 305 -38.48 13.33 -27.70
N LEU A 306 -38.60 13.33 -26.37
CA LEU A 306 -39.53 14.17 -25.59
C LEU A 306 -39.06 15.63 -25.55
#